data_AF-A0A7S1MI41-F1
#
_entry.id   AF-A0A7S1MI41-F1
#
_cell.length_a   1.000
_cell.length_b   1.000
_cell.length_c   1.000
_cell.angle_alpha   90.00
_cell.angle_beta   90.00
_cell.angle_gamma   90.00
#
_symmetry.space_group_name_H-M   'P 1'
#
loop_
_entity.id
_entity.type
_entity.pdbx_description
1 polymer ?
#
loop_
_entity_poly.entity_id
_entity_poly.type
_entity_poly.pdbx_seq_one_letter_code
_entity_poly.pdbx_strand_id
1 'polypeptide(L)'
;SGSMSGEPIRRAAEAMQIFLRSLPQGCRFNIVGFGSRPELLFDEPRAYGEETLATASAHAQHVQADLGGTELEQPLRQIFRWPVPSGFERRIVLLTDGQVSNTSDVLRLVRENQSAGKVYTIGIGSSVSHHLVEGLAEAGRGSAEFVAGSERMEPKVIRQLTRALQPDEAPRLSHVEWPGSSFEEIAPASLAPQADAQAATGVVCCGQRVTISALLRSAVGPPSSAPPALRLHFLAADGRAARLELPVRTLPAGRQLHATVGRTLVREAAAVESATALAARLQLLSEHTSFVAVSSSVAVPGPLSVASANCPTLTGDAGGVVDFPEFLSLMARKMKDTDTEEELIQAFVAFDRDGSGSISAAELRHVMTNLGEKITDEELDEMVREADVDEDGAIDYQEFVKMMMGDGPPRAAPPPQGAASQGAASQGAASQG
;
A
#
# COMPACT_ATOMS: atom_id res chain seq x y z
N SER A 1 11.79 -3.29 -24.74
CA SER A 1 10.86 -4.37 -25.10
C SER A 1 9.56 -3.81 -25.65
N GLY A 2 9.00 -4.44 -26.69
CA GLY A 2 7.66 -4.10 -27.20
C GLY A 2 6.54 -4.32 -26.18
N SER A 3 6.74 -5.16 -25.17
CA SER A 3 5.81 -5.36 -24.04
C SER A 3 5.60 -4.10 -23.19
N MET A 4 6.61 -3.20 -23.16
CA MET A 4 6.51 -1.89 -22.49
C MET A 4 5.71 -0.85 -23.30
N SER A 5 5.31 -1.14 -24.55
CA SER A 5 4.72 -0.13 -25.44
C SER A 5 3.37 0.41 -24.93
N GLY A 6 3.10 1.69 -25.23
CA GLY A 6 1.90 2.38 -24.77
C GLY A 6 2.05 2.95 -23.36
N GLU A 7 1.25 2.48 -22.41
CA GLU A 7 1.21 3.01 -21.04
C GLU A 7 2.46 2.66 -20.19
N PRO A 8 3.00 1.43 -20.18
CA PRO A 8 4.11 1.08 -19.28
C PRO A 8 5.38 1.89 -19.52
N ILE A 9 5.74 2.22 -20.77
CA ILE A 9 6.90 3.06 -21.08
C ILE A 9 6.70 4.52 -20.66
N ARG A 10 5.48 5.06 -20.77
CA ARG A 10 5.14 6.39 -20.23
C ARG A 10 5.25 6.41 -18.71
N ARG A 11 4.71 5.39 -18.06
CA ARG A 11 4.85 5.17 -16.62
C ARG A 11 6.32 5.04 -16.18
N ALA A 12 7.16 4.34 -16.95
CA ALA A 12 8.60 4.26 -16.67
C ALA A 12 9.31 5.61 -16.85
N ALA A 13 8.93 6.41 -17.86
CA ALA A 13 9.42 7.78 -18.06
C ALA A 13 9.04 8.71 -16.89
N GLU A 14 7.80 8.64 -16.42
CA GLU A 14 7.29 9.39 -15.26
C GLU A 14 8.06 9.01 -13.98
N ALA A 15 8.22 7.71 -13.69
CA ALA A 15 9.06 7.22 -12.58
C ALA A 15 10.48 7.77 -12.65
N MET A 16 11.09 7.72 -13.83
CA MET A 16 12.46 8.19 -14.06
C MET A 16 12.60 9.71 -13.85
N GLN A 17 11.61 10.53 -14.22
CA GLN A 17 11.60 11.96 -13.90
C GLN A 17 11.54 12.22 -12.39
N ILE A 18 10.73 11.45 -11.66
CA ILE A 18 10.62 11.56 -10.20
C ILE A 18 11.97 11.19 -9.56
N PHE A 19 12.57 10.05 -9.96
CA PHE A 19 13.92 9.67 -9.51
C PHE A 19 14.95 10.77 -9.75
N LEU A 20 15.06 11.26 -10.99
CA LEU A 20 16.06 12.26 -11.37
C LEU A 20 15.96 13.54 -10.55
N ARG A 21 14.74 14.00 -10.24
CA ARG A 21 14.53 15.23 -9.43
C ARG A 21 14.72 15.01 -7.93
N SER A 22 14.66 13.76 -7.46
CA SER A 22 14.78 13.41 -6.05
C SER A 22 16.15 12.84 -5.67
N LEU A 23 17.09 12.71 -6.61
CA LEU A 23 18.47 12.31 -6.33
C LEU A 23 19.18 13.35 -5.42
N PRO A 24 19.97 12.90 -4.43
CA PRO A 24 20.66 13.80 -3.52
C PRO A 24 21.87 14.47 -4.21
N GLN A 25 22.20 15.68 -3.76
CA GLN A 25 23.40 16.38 -4.22
C GLN A 25 24.67 15.56 -3.92
N GLY A 26 25.65 15.63 -4.83
CA GLY A 26 26.92 14.91 -4.70
C GLY A 26 26.89 13.45 -5.16
N CYS A 27 25.72 12.89 -5.52
CA CYS A 27 25.68 11.55 -6.11
C CYS A 27 26.24 11.51 -7.55
N ARG A 28 26.45 10.29 -8.05
CA ARG A 28 26.70 9.99 -9.46
C ARG A 28 25.59 9.08 -9.99
N PHE A 29 25.20 9.26 -11.25
CA PHE A 29 24.15 8.47 -11.87
C PHE A 29 24.44 8.16 -13.35
N ASN A 30 23.72 7.18 -13.88
CA ASN A 30 23.60 6.88 -15.30
C ASN A 30 22.20 6.29 -15.56
N ILE A 31 21.73 6.35 -16.80
CA ILE A 31 20.51 5.67 -17.24
C ILE A 31 20.91 4.60 -18.27
N VAL A 32 20.35 3.40 -18.12
CA VAL A 32 20.64 2.23 -18.95
C VAL A 32 19.33 1.66 -19.48
N GLY A 33 19.10 1.83 -20.77
CA GLY A 33 18.05 1.11 -21.50
C GLY A 33 18.46 -0.34 -21.76
N PHE A 34 17.51 -1.26 -21.66
CA PHE A 34 17.74 -2.69 -21.90
C PHE A 34 16.74 -3.29 -22.89
N GLY A 35 17.19 -4.31 -23.61
CA GLY A 35 16.47 -4.98 -24.67
C GLY A 35 17.41 -5.89 -25.44
N SER A 36 17.21 -6.08 -26.75
CA SER A 36 18.18 -6.79 -27.61
C SER A 36 19.54 -6.09 -27.74
N ARG A 37 19.62 -4.80 -27.37
CA ARG A 37 20.87 -4.03 -27.26
C ARG A 37 20.78 -3.14 -26.01
N PRO A 38 21.86 -3.01 -25.22
CA PRO A 38 21.92 -2.00 -24.18
C PRO A 38 22.05 -0.60 -24.81
N GLU A 39 21.33 0.37 -24.25
CA GLU A 39 21.52 1.80 -24.54
C GLU A 39 22.02 2.47 -23.26
N LEU A 40 23.04 3.32 -23.39
CA LEU A 40 23.62 4.06 -22.26
C LEU A 40 23.43 5.55 -22.52
N LEU A 41 22.87 6.28 -21.55
CA LEU A 41 22.79 7.73 -21.63
C LEU A 41 24.18 8.38 -21.58
N PHE A 42 25.08 7.81 -20.79
CA PHE A 42 26.50 8.18 -20.69
C PHE A 42 27.36 6.93 -20.72
N ASP A 43 28.58 7.00 -21.29
CA ASP A 43 29.51 5.86 -21.31
C ASP A 43 29.89 5.37 -19.89
N GLU A 44 29.93 6.31 -18.93
CA GLU A 44 30.22 6.09 -17.51
C GLU A 44 29.34 6.99 -16.62
N PRO A 45 29.08 6.60 -15.34
CA PRO A 45 28.29 7.40 -14.41
C PRO A 45 28.85 8.80 -14.15
N ARG A 46 28.03 9.82 -14.43
CA ARG A 46 28.38 11.24 -14.29
C ARG A 46 27.89 11.82 -12.96
N ALA A 47 28.52 12.90 -12.52
CA ALA A 47 28.08 13.65 -11.34
C ALA A 47 26.70 14.27 -11.57
N TYR A 48 25.87 14.27 -10.53
CA TYR A 48 24.57 14.93 -10.55
C TYR A 48 24.74 16.46 -10.51
N GLY A 49 24.18 17.13 -11.51
CA GLY A 49 24.22 18.58 -11.68
C GLY A 49 23.25 19.04 -12.78
N GLU A 50 23.09 20.35 -12.96
CA GLU A 50 22.06 20.94 -13.82
C GLU A 50 22.11 20.45 -15.28
N GLU A 51 23.30 20.44 -15.90
CA GLU A 51 23.49 19.97 -17.28
C GLU A 51 23.16 18.47 -17.44
N THR A 52 23.63 17.62 -16.52
CA THR A 52 23.40 16.17 -16.57
C THR A 52 21.94 15.83 -16.28
N LEU A 53 21.30 16.56 -15.38
CA LEU A 53 19.86 16.48 -15.10
C LEU A 53 19.04 16.90 -16.33
N ALA A 54 19.36 18.02 -16.98
CA ALA A 54 18.67 18.47 -18.19
C ALA A 54 18.77 17.42 -19.31
N THR A 55 19.96 16.86 -19.54
CA THR A 55 20.20 15.78 -20.51
C THR A 55 19.37 14.53 -20.18
N ALA A 56 19.37 14.11 -18.91
CA ALA A 56 18.64 12.94 -18.45
C ALA A 56 17.12 13.11 -18.49
N SER A 57 16.60 14.28 -18.10
CA SER A 57 15.18 14.62 -18.22
C SER A 57 14.74 14.72 -19.67
N ALA A 58 15.59 15.20 -20.59
CA ALA A 58 15.29 15.20 -22.02
C ALA A 58 15.24 13.77 -22.59
N HIS A 59 16.19 12.90 -22.24
CA HIS A 59 16.17 11.49 -22.62
C HIS A 59 14.92 10.78 -22.09
N ALA A 60 14.59 10.96 -20.80
CA ALA A 60 13.42 10.34 -20.19
C ALA A 60 12.08 10.76 -20.85
N GLN A 61 11.97 12.00 -21.36
CA GLN A 61 10.79 12.45 -22.12
C GLN A 61 10.63 11.76 -23.50
N HIS A 62 11.71 11.26 -24.08
CA HIS A 62 11.75 10.70 -25.43
C HIS A 62 11.96 9.17 -25.44
N VAL A 63 12.01 8.51 -24.29
CA VAL A 63 12.29 7.08 -24.20
C VAL A 63 11.15 6.26 -24.85
N GLN A 64 11.52 5.26 -25.65
CA GLN A 64 10.57 4.43 -26.40
C GLN A 64 10.75 2.94 -26.10
N ALA A 65 9.75 2.15 -26.50
CA ALA A 65 9.68 0.70 -26.28
C ALA A 65 10.35 -0.10 -27.42
N ASP A 66 11.36 0.46 -28.08
CA ASP A 66 11.88 0.07 -29.40
C ASP A 66 13.19 -0.75 -29.37
N LEU A 67 13.83 -0.89 -28.20
CA LEU A 67 15.07 -1.67 -28.00
C LEU A 67 14.98 -3.19 -28.28
N GLY A 68 13.93 -3.67 -28.93
CA GLY A 68 13.74 -5.08 -29.30
C GLY A 68 13.26 -5.95 -28.14
N GLY A 69 14.01 -6.99 -27.80
CA GLY A 69 13.69 -7.98 -26.76
C GLY A 69 13.83 -7.49 -25.32
N THR A 70 14.22 -8.40 -24.42
CA THR A 70 14.17 -8.24 -22.95
C THR A 70 15.44 -8.73 -22.23
N GLU A 71 16.61 -8.63 -22.85
CA GLU A 71 17.86 -9.12 -22.26
C GLU A 71 18.41 -8.15 -21.20
N LEU A 72 18.37 -8.58 -19.93
CA LEU A 72 18.81 -7.80 -18.78
C LEU A 72 20.24 -8.18 -18.30
N GLU A 73 20.69 -9.39 -18.60
CA GLU A 73 21.97 -9.92 -18.12
C GLU A 73 23.18 -9.11 -18.61
N GLN A 74 23.25 -8.81 -19.92
CA GLN A 74 24.36 -8.03 -20.49
C GLN A 74 24.46 -6.62 -19.89
N PRO A 75 23.36 -5.81 -19.82
CA PRO A 75 23.36 -4.55 -19.09
C PRO A 75 23.89 -4.67 -17.65
N LEU A 76 23.40 -5.64 -16.87
CA LEU A 76 23.84 -5.81 -15.48
C LEU A 76 25.33 -6.20 -15.38
N ARG A 77 25.82 -7.10 -16.23
CA ARG A 77 27.26 -7.44 -16.31
C ARG A 77 28.12 -6.20 -16.60
N GLN A 78 27.64 -5.26 -17.40
CA GLN A 78 28.34 -3.99 -17.64
C GLN A 78 28.26 -3.06 -16.43
N ILE A 79 27.07 -2.88 -15.84
CA ILE A 79 26.83 -2.01 -14.69
C ILE A 79 27.71 -2.41 -13.50
N PHE A 80 27.81 -3.70 -13.16
CA PHE A 80 28.65 -4.19 -12.06
C PHE A 80 30.16 -3.99 -12.31
N ARG A 81 30.61 -3.93 -13.57
CA ARG A 81 32.02 -3.76 -13.95
C ARG A 81 32.51 -2.31 -13.96
N TRP A 82 31.63 -1.31 -13.92
CA TRP A 82 32.06 0.09 -13.78
C TRP A 82 32.87 0.29 -12.47
N PRO A 83 33.86 1.18 -12.45
CA PRO A 83 34.56 1.53 -11.22
C PRO A 83 33.64 2.31 -10.28
N VAL A 84 33.66 1.97 -8.99
CA VAL A 84 32.98 2.74 -7.93
C VAL A 84 34.03 3.58 -7.20
N PRO A 85 33.95 4.93 -7.19
CA PRO A 85 34.90 5.77 -6.47
C PRO A 85 34.82 5.56 -4.95
N SER A 86 35.92 5.83 -4.23
CA SER A 86 35.94 5.76 -2.77
C SER A 86 34.86 6.66 -2.15
N GLY A 87 34.13 6.14 -1.16
CA GLY A 87 33.00 6.84 -0.52
C GLY A 87 31.67 6.76 -1.28
N PHE A 88 31.61 6.06 -2.41
CA PHE A 88 30.36 5.77 -3.12
C PHE A 88 29.98 4.30 -3.01
N GLU A 89 28.69 4.01 -3.06
CA GLU A 89 28.15 2.65 -3.14
C GLU A 89 27.23 2.55 -4.36
N ARG A 90 27.28 1.42 -5.08
CA ARG A 90 26.43 1.18 -6.24
C ARG A 90 25.02 0.78 -5.79
N ARG A 91 24.04 1.58 -6.21
CA ARG A 91 22.60 1.32 -6.05
C ARG A 91 21.98 1.25 -7.45
N ILE A 92 21.46 0.08 -7.83
CA ILE A 92 20.79 -0.15 -9.11
C ILE A 92 19.28 -0.11 -8.85
N VAL A 93 18.56 0.73 -9.59
CA VAL A 93 17.09 0.72 -9.59
C VAL A 93 16.61 0.27 -10.97
N LEU A 94 15.86 -0.84 -11.01
CA LEU A 94 15.33 -1.44 -12.23
C LEU A 94 13.84 -1.14 -12.37
N LEU A 95 13.45 -0.58 -13.51
CA LEU A 95 12.05 -0.38 -13.93
C LEU A 95 11.72 -1.44 -14.98
N THR A 96 10.68 -2.26 -14.77
CA THR A 96 10.33 -3.35 -15.69
C THR A 96 8.84 -3.72 -15.61
N ASP A 97 8.27 -4.18 -16.73
CA ASP A 97 6.97 -4.86 -16.81
C ASP A 97 7.05 -6.36 -16.45
N GLY A 98 8.21 -6.85 -16.04
CA GLY A 98 8.40 -8.22 -15.57
C GLY A 98 8.66 -9.26 -16.67
N GLN A 99 8.70 -8.88 -17.95
CA GLN A 99 9.05 -9.82 -19.02
C GLN A 99 10.57 -9.85 -19.22
N VAL A 100 11.25 -10.91 -18.76
CA VAL A 100 12.68 -11.17 -19.00
C VAL A 100 12.92 -12.65 -19.33
N SER A 101 13.53 -12.89 -20.49
CA SER A 101 13.81 -14.21 -21.07
C SER A 101 14.72 -15.10 -20.20
N ASN A 102 15.73 -14.51 -19.57
CA ASN A 102 16.82 -15.20 -18.86
C ASN A 102 16.75 -15.05 -17.33
N THR A 103 15.54 -15.00 -16.76
CA THR A 103 15.27 -14.77 -15.32
C THR A 103 16.25 -15.51 -14.39
N SER A 104 16.45 -16.82 -14.54
CA SER A 104 17.30 -17.63 -13.65
C SER A 104 18.79 -17.25 -13.67
N ASP A 105 19.32 -16.84 -14.83
CA ASP A 105 20.73 -16.46 -14.98
C ASP A 105 20.97 -15.02 -14.51
N VAL A 106 20.00 -14.12 -14.71
CA VAL A 106 19.99 -12.76 -14.16
C VAL A 106 19.95 -12.80 -12.63
N LEU A 107 19.09 -13.62 -12.02
CA LEU A 107 19.03 -13.82 -10.56
C LEU A 107 20.34 -14.37 -10.00
N ARG A 108 21.00 -15.29 -10.72
CA ARG A 108 22.32 -15.82 -10.34
C ARG A 108 23.40 -14.74 -10.39
N LEU A 109 23.46 -13.99 -11.50
CA LEU A 109 24.40 -12.89 -11.70
C LEU A 109 24.30 -11.85 -10.58
N VAL A 110 23.09 -11.43 -10.22
CA VAL A 110 22.89 -10.45 -9.13
C VAL A 110 23.35 -11.03 -7.79
N ARG A 111 23.02 -12.30 -7.49
CA ARG A 111 23.44 -12.99 -6.27
C ARG A 111 24.98 -13.13 -6.17
N GLU A 112 25.66 -13.38 -7.29
CA GLU A 112 27.13 -13.42 -7.37
C GLU A 112 27.79 -12.04 -7.18
N ASN A 113 27.06 -10.94 -7.41
CA ASN A 113 27.57 -9.56 -7.37
C ASN A 113 27.06 -8.73 -6.17
N GLN A 114 26.55 -9.38 -5.11
CA GLN A 114 26.02 -8.71 -3.91
C GLN A 114 27.01 -7.76 -3.20
N SER A 115 28.33 -7.99 -3.33
CA SER A 115 29.37 -7.10 -2.80
C SER A 115 29.70 -5.92 -3.71
N ALA A 116 29.26 -5.96 -4.97
CA ALA A 116 29.51 -4.93 -5.96
C ALA A 116 28.38 -3.89 -6.06
N GLY A 117 27.22 -4.14 -5.44
CA GLY A 117 26.11 -3.17 -5.36
C GLY A 117 24.78 -3.82 -5.00
N LYS A 118 23.80 -2.98 -4.66
CA LYS A 118 22.42 -3.40 -4.35
C LYS A 118 21.49 -3.23 -5.55
N VAL A 119 20.46 -4.08 -5.62
CA VAL A 119 19.41 -4.01 -6.64
C VAL A 119 18.05 -3.77 -6.00
N TYR A 120 17.36 -2.75 -6.49
CA TYR A 120 16.00 -2.35 -6.13
C TYR A 120 15.15 -2.42 -7.39
N THR A 121 13.90 -2.86 -7.28
CA THR A 121 13.05 -3.12 -8.45
C THR A 121 11.71 -2.40 -8.36
N ILE A 122 11.19 -1.94 -9.49
CA ILE A 122 9.83 -1.41 -9.62
C ILE A 122 9.17 -2.13 -10.79
N GLY A 123 8.17 -2.93 -10.46
CA GLY A 123 7.22 -3.52 -11.41
C GLY A 123 6.24 -2.47 -11.93
N ILE A 124 6.08 -2.35 -13.23
CA ILE A 124 5.13 -1.41 -13.87
C ILE A 124 4.10 -2.19 -14.68
N GLY A 125 2.81 -2.00 -14.35
CA GLY A 125 1.68 -2.64 -15.01
C GLY A 125 0.97 -3.68 -14.14
N SER A 126 -0.14 -4.21 -14.65
CA SER A 126 -0.99 -5.19 -13.96
C SER A 126 -0.56 -6.66 -14.14
N SER A 127 0.34 -6.94 -15.08
CA SER A 127 0.75 -8.29 -15.48
C SER A 127 2.23 -8.58 -15.20
N VAL A 128 2.79 -7.94 -14.17
CA VAL A 128 4.22 -8.02 -13.85
C VAL A 128 4.58 -9.36 -13.20
N SER A 129 5.70 -9.95 -13.62
CA SER A 129 6.28 -11.12 -12.97
C SER A 129 6.82 -10.78 -11.57
N HIS A 130 6.03 -11.06 -10.53
CA HIS A 130 6.43 -10.97 -9.12
C HIS A 130 7.74 -11.74 -8.86
N HIS A 131 7.82 -13.00 -9.32
CA HIS A 131 9.01 -13.86 -9.20
C HIS A 131 10.29 -13.20 -9.73
N LEU A 132 10.23 -12.43 -10.83
CA LEU A 132 11.39 -11.69 -11.33
C LEU A 132 11.68 -10.45 -10.47
N VAL A 133 10.66 -9.63 -10.20
CA VAL A 133 10.81 -8.32 -9.55
C VAL A 133 11.24 -8.47 -8.09
N GLU A 134 10.58 -9.34 -7.33
CA GLU A 134 10.94 -9.66 -5.95
C GLU A 134 12.25 -10.46 -5.90
N GLY A 135 12.41 -11.47 -6.76
CA GLY A 135 13.62 -12.29 -6.79
C GLY A 135 14.89 -11.48 -7.08
N LEU A 136 14.83 -10.46 -7.95
CA LEU A 136 15.97 -9.59 -8.23
C LEU A 136 16.29 -8.66 -7.06
N ALA A 137 15.26 -8.13 -6.39
CA ALA A 137 15.44 -7.32 -5.19
C ALA A 137 16.06 -8.13 -4.05
N GLU A 138 15.57 -9.34 -3.81
CA GLU A 138 16.09 -10.26 -2.81
C GLU A 138 17.53 -10.68 -3.13
N ALA A 139 17.78 -11.14 -4.36
CA ALA A 139 19.11 -11.52 -4.83
C ALA A 139 20.12 -10.36 -4.71
N GLY A 140 19.66 -9.11 -4.87
CA GLY A 140 20.47 -7.89 -4.76
C GLY A 140 20.40 -7.18 -3.41
N ARG A 141 19.85 -7.79 -2.36
CA ARG A 141 19.74 -7.21 -1.00
C ARG A 141 19.05 -5.83 -0.92
N GLY A 142 18.13 -5.54 -1.85
CA GLY A 142 17.28 -4.35 -1.85
C GLY A 142 15.83 -4.68 -1.53
N SER A 143 14.90 -4.00 -2.22
CA SER A 143 13.45 -4.16 -2.06
C SER A 143 12.73 -4.10 -3.40
N ALA A 144 11.50 -4.59 -3.45
CA ALA A 144 10.60 -4.50 -4.60
C ALA A 144 9.46 -3.51 -4.32
N GLU A 145 8.91 -2.94 -5.38
CA GLU A 145 7.68 -2.15 -5.41
C GLU A 145 6.92 -2.46 -6.72
N PHE A 146 5.61 -2.25 -6.72
CA PHE A 146 4.74 -2.52 -7.88
C PHE A 146 3.79 -1.35 -8.12
N VAL A 147 3.60 -0.94 -9.37
CA VAL A 147 2.71 0.15 -9.78
C VAL A 147 1.72 -0.38 -10.84
N ALA A 148 0.57 -0.83 -10.37
CA ALA A 148 -0.50 -1.42 -11.18
C ALA A 148 -1.55 -0.37 -11.60
N GLY A 149 -2.31 -0.68 -12.66
CA GLY A 149 -3.50 0.07 -13.08
C GLY A 149 -3.36 1.59 -12.99
N SER A 150 -4.30 2.24 -12.30
CA SER A 150 -4.35 3.69 -12.06
C SER A 150 -3.66 4.15 -10.77
N GLU A 151 -2.87 3.30 -10.10
CA GLU A 151 -2.20 3.67 -8.85
C GLU A 151 -1.26 4.87 -9.02
N ARG A 152 -1.18 5.74 -7.99
CA ARG A 152 -0.21 6.83 -7.94
C ARG A 152 1.21 6.29 -7.81
N MET A 153 2.13 6.90 -8.56
CA MET A 153 3.48 6.38 -8.73
C MET A 153 4.48 7.03 -7.79
N GLU A 154 4.30 8.32 -7.53
CA GLU A 154 5.14 9.17 -6.70
C GLU A 154 5.39 8.55 -5.32
N PRO A 155 4.38 8.05 -4.56
CA PRO A 155 4.63 7.49 -3.23
C PRO A 155 5.50 6.23 -3.30
N LYS A 156 5.31 5.40 -4.33
CA LYS A 156 6.04 4.12 -4.50
C LYS A 156 7.47 4.37 -4.97
N VAL A 157 7.68 5.29 -5.91
CA VAL A 157 9.01 5.71 -6.38
C VAL A 157 9.81 6.40 -5.26
N ILE A 158 9.22 7.34 -4.52
CA ILE A 158 9.90 8.03 -3.41
C ILE A 158 10.21 7.05 -2.27
N ARG A 159 9.30 6.12 -1.94
CA ARG A 159 9.55 5.05 -0.96
C ARG A 159 10.71 4.16 -1.39
N GLN A 160 10.75 3.76 -2.66
CA GLN A 160 11.83 2.94 -3.20
C GLN A 160 13.17 3.68 -3.24
N LEU A 161 13.18 4.97 -3.62
CA LEU A 161 14.36 5.82 -3.54
C LEU A 161 14.86 5.99 -2.10
N THR A 162 13.94 6.15 -1.14
CA THR A 162 14.27 6.25 0.28
C THR A 162 14.95 4.98 0.78
N ARG A 163 14.43 3.79 0.41
CA ARG A 163 15.08 2.49 0.70
C ARG A 163 16.40 2.31 -0.05
N ALA A 164 16.52 2.85 -1.26
CA ALA A 164 17.76 2.84 -2.01
C ALA A 164 18.84 3.65 -1.29
N LEU A 165 18.55 4.89 -0.92
CA LEU A 165 19.50 5.84 -0.32
C LEU A 165 19.86 5.57 1.15
N GLN A 166 19.27 4.55 1.78
CA GLN A 166 19.63 4.16 3.15
C GLN A 166 21.09 3.66 3.23
N PRO A 167 21.82 4.01 4.30
CA PRO A 167 23.19 3.54 4.50
C PRO A 167 23.23 2.04 4.82
N ASP A 168 24.24 1.35 4.33
CA ASP A 168 24.42 -0.10 4.53
C ASP A 168 24.66 -0.49 6.00
N GLU A 169 25.15 0.44 6.81
CA GLU A 169 25.42 0.27 8.24
C GLU A 169 24.17 0.33 9.13
N ALA A 170 22.98 0.59 8.56
CA ALA A 170 21.73 0.67 9.33
C ALA A 170 21.48 -0.63 10.13
N PRO A 171 21.19 -0.54 11.45
CA PRO A 171 20.98 -1.71 12.29
C PRO A 171 19.76 -2.50 11.84
N ARG A 172 19.88 -3.81 11.81
CA ARG A 172 18.79 -4.73 11.45
C ARG A 172 18.15 -5.32 12.69
N LEU A 173 16.83 -5.22 12.82
CA LEU A 173 16.07 -6.05 13.75
C LEU A 173 16.17 -7.51 13.28
N SER A 174 16.94 -8.32 14.00
CA SER A 174 17.22 -9.71 13.64
C SER A 174 16.20 -10.69 14.18
N HIS A 175 15.72 -10.49 15.41
CA HIS A 175 14.69 -11.32 16.02
C HIS A 175 13.93 -10.59 17.13
N VAL A 176 12.79 -11.16 17.53
CA VAL A 176 11.83 -10.59 18.48
C VAL A 176 11.40 -11.66 19.49
N GLU A 177 11.53 -11.36 20.77
CA GLU A 177 11.14 -12.23 21.88
C GLU A 177 9.99 -11.62 22.70
N TRP A 178 9.05 -12.47 23.13
CA TRP A 178 8.11 -12.19 24.21
C TRP A 178 8.51 -13.06 25.42
N PRO A 179 9.21 -12.53 26.44
CA PRO A 179 9.70 -13.34 27.55
C PRO A 179 8.56 -14.09 28.26
N GLY A 180 8.68 -15.41 28.36
CA GLY A 180 7.64 -16.29 28.95
C GLY A 180 6.57 -16.78 27.98
N SER A 181 6.59 -16.32 26.72
CA SER A 181 5.67 -16.74 25.66
C SER A 181 6.44 -17.24 24.43
N SER A 182 5.75 -17.95 23.55
CA SER A 182 6.22 -18.24 22.19
C SER A 182 5.14 -17.82 21.20
N PHE A 183 5.51 -17.56 19.94
CA PHE A 183 4.56 -17.33 18.87
C PHE A 183 4.39 -18.57 18.01
N GLU A 184 3.25 -18.62 17.32
CA GLU A 184 2.93 -19.56 16.27
C GLU A 184 3.29 -19.00 14.89
N GLU A 185 2.89 -17.76 14.63
CA GLU A 185 3.14 -17.01 13.39
C GLU A 185 3.69 -15.62 13.73
N ILE A 186 4.56 -15.07 12.88
CA ILE A 186 5.08 -13.70 12.99
C ILE A 186 5.23 -13.05 11.61
N ALA A 187 4.87 -11.77 11.53
CA ALA A 187 5.08 -10.91 10.38
C ALA A 187 5.89 -9.66 10.78
N PRO A 188 6.86 -9.20 9.95
CA PRO A 188 7.27 -9.81 8.68
C PRO A 188 7.93 -11.18 8.86
N ALA A 189 7.73 -12.10 7.91
CA ALA A 189 8.26 -13.48 7.99
C ALA A 189 9.79 -13.55 8.12
N SER A 190 10.49 -12.48 7.76
CA SER A 190 11.94 -12.31 7.94
C SER A 190 12.38 -12.34 9.41
N LEU A 191 11.48 -12.02 10.36
CA LEU A 191 11.71 -12.11 11.81
C LEU A 191 11.47 -13.51 12.41
N ALA A 192 10.93 -14.45 11.62
CA ALA A 192 10.72 -15.82 12.03
C ALA A 192 12.07 -16.56 12.22
N PRO A 193 12.16 -17.56 13.11
CA PRO A 193 13.42 -18.26 13.35
C PRO A 193 13.81 -19.10 12.12
N GLN A 194 14.86 -18.69 11.41
CA GLN A 194 15.39 -19.44 10.28
C GLN A 194 16.35 -20.55 10.74
N ALA A 195 16.36 -21.67 10.02
CA ALA A 195 17.25 -22.81 10.31
C ALA A 195 18.72 -22.51 9.97
N ASP A 196 18.97 -21.71 8.92
CA ASP A 196 20.31 -21.35 8.45
C ASP A 196 20.70 -19.93 8.87
N ALA A 197 21.51 -19.81 9.92
CA ALA A 197 21.91 -18.53 10.50
C ALA A 197 22.83 -17.65 9.63
N GLN A 198 23.21 -18.09 8.42
CA GLN A 198 24.16 -17.41 7.54
C GLN A 198 23.53 -16.31 6.67
N ALA A 199 22.20 -16.26 6.51
CA ALA A 199 21.52 -15.19 5.80
C ALA A 199 20.93 -14.19 6.81
N ALA A 200 21.44 -12.96 6.83
CA ALA A 200 20.96 -11.91 7.74
C ALA A 200 19.61 -11.31 7.29
N THR A 201 18.53 -12.10 7.36
CA THR A 201 17.16 -11.72 7.00
C THR A 201 16.49 -10.80 8.03
N GLY A 202 17.23 -9.87 8.64
CA GLY A 202 16.64 -8.90 9.58
C GLY A 202 16.00 -7.70 8.87
N VAL A 203 14.96 -7.13 9.47
CA VAL A 203 14.31 -5.89 9.00
C VAL A 203 15.25 -4.70 9.23
N VAL A 204 15.53 -3.90 8.21
CA VAL A 204 16.41 -2.73 8.32
C VAL A 204 15.71 -1.60 9.08
N CYS A 205 16.27 -1.15 10.21
CA CYS A 205 15.69 -0.11 11.06
C CYS A 205 16.41 1.23 10.86
N CYS A 206 15.75 2.10 10.10
CA CYS A 206 16.36 3.25 9.42
C CYS A 206 15.44 4.51 9.47
N GLY A 207 14.81 4.76 10.63
CA GLY A 207 13.83 5.85 10.80
C GLY A 207 12.45 5.59 10.19
N GLN A 208 12.25 4.44 9.54
CA GLN A 208 10.94 3.99 9.05
C GLN A 208 10.13 3.31 10.17
N ARG A 209 8.80 3.46 10.16
CA ARG A 209 7.89 2.70 11.04
C ARG A 209 7.90 1.23 10.61
N VAL A 210 8.18 0.33 11.56
CA VAL A 210 8.09 -1.13 11.36
C VAL A 210 6.91 -1.65 12.16
N THR A 211 5.94 -2.27 11.48
CA THR A 211 4.82 -2.97 12.12
C THR A 211 5.21 -4.43 12.32
N ILE A 212 5.11 -4.92 13.55
CA ILE A 212 5.35 -6.33 13.90
C ILE A 212 4.03 -6.93 14.36
N SER A 213 3.58 -7.98 13.68
CA SER A 213 2.36 -8.72 14.04
C SER A 213 2.76 -10.14 14.45
N ALA A 214 2.19 -10.68 15.52
CA ALA A 214 2.46 -12.05 15.95
C ALA A 214 1.23 -12.71 16.58
N LEU A 215 1.04 -13.99 16.27
CA LEU A 215 0.06 -14.83 16.95
C LEU A 215 0.76 -15.56 18.10
N LEU A 216 0.56 -15.09 19.33
CA LEU A 216 1.15 -15.73 20.52
C LEU A 216 0.41 -17.04 20.85
N ARG A 217 1.18 -18.07 21.21
CA ARG A 217 0.63 -19.30 21.81
C ARG A 217 0.16 -18.97 23.23
N SER A 218 -0.98 -19.52 23.63
CA SER A 218 -1.47 -19.36 25.01
C SER A 218 -0.43 -19.88 26.00
N ALA A 219 -0.02 -19.05 26.94
CA ALA A 219 0.99 -19.41 27.95
C ALA A 219 0.40 -20.44 28.92
N VAL A 220 0.92 -21.67 28.88
CA VAL A 220 0.58 -22.73 29.84
C VAL A 220 1.37 -22.48 31.13
N GLY A 221 0.86 -21.59 31.98
CA GLY A 221 1.45 -21.25 33.26
C GLY A 221 0.63 -20.21 34.03
N PRO A 222 0.87 -20.03 35.34
CA PRO A 222 0.30 -18.91 36.08
C PRO A 222 0.76 -17.59 35.45
N PRO A 223 -0.08 -16.53 35.45
CA PRO A 223 0.33 -15.23 34.91
C PRO A 223 1.57 -14.75 35.66
N SER A 224 2.65 -14.50 34.92
CA SER A 224 3.85 -13.87 35.47
C SER A 224 3.47 -12.54 36.10
N SER A 225 3.98 -12.24 37.28
CA SER A 225 3.78 -10.94 37.94
C SER A 225 4.54 -9.80 37.26
N ALA A 226 5.43 -10.11 36.31
CA ALA A 226 6.08 -9.12 35.47
C ALA A 226 5.12 -8.66 34.34
N PRO A 227 5.09 -7.35 34.01
CA PRO A 227 4.32 -6.87 32.87
C PRO A 227 4.82 -7.54 31.58
N PRO A 228 3.95 -7.78 30.59
CA PRO A 228 4.37 -8.31 29.31
C PRO A 228 5.38 -7.34 28.68
N ALA A 229 6.52 -7.87 28.27
CA ALA A 229 7.59 -7.11 27.63
C ALA A 229 7.79 -7.64 26.21
N LEU A 230 8.14 -6.73 25.30
CA LEU A 230 8.60 -7.04 23.95
C LEU A 230 10.09 -6.77 23.91
N ARG A 231 10.89 -7.78 23.55
CA ARG A 231 12.34 -7.65 23.44
C ARG A 231 12.74 -7.71 21.97
N LEU A 232 13.38 -6.64 21.51
CA LEU A 232 13.86 -6.47 20.15
C LEU A 232 15.38 -6.66 20.14
N HIS A 233 15.88 -7.51 19.25
CA HIS A 233 17.32 -7.73 19.05
C HIS A 233 17.76 -7.13 17.73
N PHE A 234 18.79 -6.29 17.79
CA PHE A 234 19.36 -5.62 16.64
C PHE A 234 20.79 -6.09 16.38
N LEU A 235 21.15 -6.21 15.11
CA LEU A 235 22.49 -6.51 14.64
C LEU A 235 22.95 -5.40 13.68
N ALA A 236 24.06 -4.74 13.99
CA ALA A 236 24.71 -3.78 13.11
C ALA A 236 25.57 -4.51 12.05
N ALA A 237 25.90 -3.80 10.96
CA ALA A 237 26.69 -4.37 9.87
C ALA A 237 28.12 -4.80 10.28
N ASP A 238 28.67 -4.21 11.34
CA ASP A 238 29.95 -4.57 11.95
C ASP A 238 29.86 -5.73 12.98
N GLY A 239 28.70 -6.35 13.11
CA GLY A 239 28.45 -7.47 14.02
C GLY A 239 28.14 -7.07 15.46
N ARG A 240 28.10 -5.77 15.81
CA ARG A 240 27.62 -5.35 17.14
C ARG A 240 26.15 -5.68 17.32
N ALA A 241 25.84 -6.40 18.40
CA ALA A 241 24.46 -6.66 18.81
C ALA A 241 23.98 -5.59 19.81
N ALA A 242 22.71 -5.21 19.72
CA ALA A 242 22.01 -4.37 20.69
C ALA A 242 20.64 -4.96 21.03
N ARG A 243 20.13 -4.70 22.24
CA ARG A 243 18.83 -5.18 22.71
C ARG A 243 18.03 -4.02 23.26
N LEU A 244 16.76 -3.96 22.90
CA LEU A 244 15.78 -3.03 23.46
C LEU A 244 14.64 -3.82 24.09
N GLU A 245 14.24 -3.43 25.30
CA GLU A 245 13.05 -3.97 25.96
C GLU A 245 11.99 -2.89 26.07
N LEU A 246 10.80 -3.20 25.55
CA LEU A 246 9.65 -2.31 25.48
C LEU A 246 8.54 -2.85 26.38
N PRO A 247 7.96 -2.03 27.27
CA PRO A 247 6.77 -2.42 28.02
C PRO A 247 5.58 -2.55 27.06
N VAL A 248 4.86 -3.66 27.11
CA VAL A 248 3.67 -3.88 26.29
C VAL A 248 2.43 -3.47 27.09
N ARG A 249 1.59 -2.63 26.48
CA ARG A 249 0.25 -2.32 26.98
C ARG A 249 -0.76 -3.26 26.33
N THR A 250 -1.50 -4.02 27.14
CA THR A 250 -2.66 -4.79 26.67
C THR A 250 -3.76 -3.82 26.24
N LEU A 251 -4.23 -3.95 25.00
CA LEU A 251 -5.43 -3.28 24.51
C LEU A 251 -6.67 -4.13 24.77
N PRO A 252 -7.87 -3.53 24.86
CA PRO A 252 -9.12 -4.29 24.90
C PRO A 252 -9.26 -5.22 23.68
N ALA A 253 -9.85 -6.40 23.87
CA ALA A 253 -10.13 -7.31 22.76
C ALA A 253 -11.17 -6.67 21.81
N GLY A 254 -10.86 -6.62 20.52
CA GLY A 254 -11.72 -5.99 19.50
C GLY A 254 -11.58 -6.67 18.15
N ARG A 255 -12.72 -6.99 17.51
CA ARG A 255 -12.74 -7.76 16.24
C ARG A 255 -11.94 -7.07 15.13
N GLN A 256 -11.97 -5.73 15.06
CA GLN A 256 -11.20 -4.94 14.09
C GLN A 256 -9.69 -5.11 14.31
N LEU A 257 -9.17 -4.89 15.53
CA LEU A 257 -7.75 -5.08 15.84
C LEU A 257 -7.28 -6.51 15.55
N HIS A 258 -8.06 -7.53 15.93
CA HIS A 258 -7.77 -8.92 15.58
C HIS A 258 -7.76 -9.16 14.06
N ALA A 259 -8.66 -8.54 13.31
CA ALA A 259 -8.72 -8.65 11.86
C ALA A 259 -7.56 -7.92 11.17
N THR A 260 -7.15 -6.75 11.64
CA THR A 260 -6.00 -6.00 11.09
C THR A 260 -4.70 -6.79 11.29
N VAL A 261 -4.42 -7.25 12.52
CA VAL A 261 -3.25 -8.11 12.81
C VAL A 261 -3.32 -9.41 11.98
N GLY A 262 -4.48 -10.04 11.91
CA GLY A 262 -4.66 -11.28 11.16
C GLY A 262 -4.50 -11.12 9.65
N ARG A 263 -4.97 -10.00 9.06
CA ARG A 263 -4.74 -9.67 7.64
C ARG A 263 -3.25 -9.47 7.36
N THR A 264 -2.52 -8.79 8.24
CA THR A 264 -1.06 -8.67 8.14
C THR A 264 -0.39 -10.04 8.18
N LEU A 265 -0.76 -10.91 9.13
CA LEU A 265 -0.22 -12.27 9.20
C LEU A 265 -0.53 -13.11 7.95
N VAL A 266 -1.73 -12.99 7.38
CA VAL A 266 -2.13 -13.71 6.16
C VAL A 266 -1.37 -13.22 4.93
N ARG A 267 -1.20 -11.90 4.76
CA ARG A 267 -0.49 -11.29 3.62
C ARG A 267 1.00 -11.59 3.65
N GLU A 268 1.61 -11.62 4.83
CA GLU A 268 3.05 -11.81 5.03
C GLU A 268 3.41 -13.29 5.29
N ALA A 269 2.45 -14.23 5.17
CA ALA A 269 2.66 -15.65 5.41
C ALA A 269 3.58 -16.26 4.34
N ALA A 270 4.56 -17.06 4.78
CA ALA A 270 5.61 -17.59 3.91
C ALA A 270 5.14 -18.62 2.84
N ALA A 271 3.89 -19.09 2.90
CA ALA A 271 3.31 -20.05 1.97
C ALA A 271 1.78 -19.88 1.87
N VAL A 272 1.22 -20.17 0.69
CA VAL A 272 -0.23 -20.05 0.41
C VAL A 272 -1.05 -20.99 1.30
N GLU A 273 -0.53 -22.18 1.64
CA GLU A 273 -1.17 -23.09 2.59
C GLU A 273 -1.21 -22.51 4.01
N SER A 274 -0.18 -21.76 4.42
CA SER A 274 -0.20 -21.04 5.72
C SER A 274 -1.18 -19.87 5.68
N ALA A 275 -1.13 -19.05 4.62
CA ALA A 275 -2.03 -17.91 4.42
C ALA A 275 -3.51 -18.35 4.45
N THR A 276 -3.86 -19.43 3.75
CA THR A 276 -5.22 -20.00 3.73
C THR A 276 -5.64 -20.56 5.09
N ALA A 277 -4.76 -21.32 5.77
CA ALA A 277 -5.04 -21.86 7.09
C ALA A 277 -5.22 -20.76 8.16
N LEU A 278 -4.38 -19.72 8.13
CA LEU A 278 -4.49 -18.53 8.98
C LEU A 278 -5.78 -17.76 8.72
N ALA A 279 -6.09 -17.49 7.45
CA ALA A 279 -7.30 -16.77 7.07
C ALA A 279 -8.56 -17.54 7.48
N ALA A 280 -8.62 -18.86 7.24
CA ALA A 280 -9.72 -19.72 7.69
C ALA A 280 -9.87 -19.72 9.22
N ARG A 281 -8.76 -19.89 9.96
CA ARG A 281 -8.77 -19.92 11.44
C ARG A 281 -9.21 -18.58 12.05
N LEU A 282 -8.73 -17.47 11.50
CA LEU A 282 -9.04 -16.12 11.96
C LEU A 282 -10.37 -15.58 11.41
N GLN A 283 -11.09 -16.37 10.60
CA GLN A 283 -12.33 -16.00 9.92
C GLN A 283 -12.19 -14.73 9.06
N LEU A 284 -11.08 -14.65 8.32
CA LEU A 284 -10.75 -13.54 7.44
C LEU A 284 -10.95 -13.94 5.97
N LEU A 285 -11.51 -12.99 5.23
CA LEU A 285 -11.41 -12.98 3.77
C LEU A 285 -10.01 -12.51 3.36
N SER A 286 -9.42 -13.24 2.43
CA SER A 286 -8.16 -12.92 1.76
C SER A 286 -8.28 -13.29 0.28
N GLU A 287 -7.28 -12.94 -0.51
CA GLU A 287 -7.17 -13.35 -1.92
C GLU A 287 -7.19 -14.88 -2.13
N HIS A 288 -6.90 -15.65 -1.07
CA HIS A 288 -6.90 -17.11 -1.09
C HIS A 288 -8.11 -17.76 -0.41
N THR A 289 -9.01 -16.99 0.23
CA THR A 289 -10.18 -17.53 0.95
C THR A 289 -11.50 -16.92 0.47
N SER A 290 -12.31 -17.73 -0.21
CA SER A 290 -13.67 -17.36 -0.59
C SER A 290 -14.67 -17.71 0.51
N PHE A 291 -15.40 -16.71 1.01
CA PHE A 291 -16.72 -16.89 1.64
C PHE A 291 -17.75 -17.03 0.51
N VAL A 292 -18.66 -17.98 0.61
CA VAL A 292 -19.18 -18.68 -0.58
C VAL A 292 -20.53 -19.28 -0.14
N ALA A 293 -21.71 -18.87 -0.66
CA ALA A 293 -23.00 -18.87 0.11
C ALA A 293 -24.17 -19.82 -0.30
N VAL A 294 -24.85 -20.47 0.68
CA VAL A 294 -25.66 -21.74 0.55
C VAL A 294 -27.10 -21.72 1.08
N SER A 295 -27.84 -22.81 0.79
CA SER A 295 -28.99 -23.28 1.59
C SER A 295 -29.22 -24.81 1.49
N SER A 296 -29.89 -25.41 2.48
CA SER A 296 -30.27 -26.84 2.49
C SER A 296 -31.66 -27.13 1.91
N SER A 297 -32.32 -26.14 1.29
CA SER A 297 -33.67 -26.30 0.73
C SER A 297 -33.94 -25.37 -0.45
N VAL A 298 -33.55 -25.80 -1.66
CA VAL A 298 -34.19 -25.33 -2.90
C VAL A 298 -34.48 -26.54 -3.79
N ALA A 299 -35.76 -26.85 -4.01
CA ALA A 299 -36.17 -27.79 -5.03
C ALA A 299 -36.38 -27.03 -6.35
N VAL A 300 -35.41 -27.11 -7.26
CA VAL A 300 -35.54 -26.55 -8.63
C VAL A 300 -35.66 -27.71 -9.63
N PRO A 301 -36.76 -27.83 -10.40
CA PRO A 301 -36.84 -28.78 -11.49
C PRO A 301 -36.13 -28.22 -12.73
N GLY A 302 -34.81 -28.41 -12.83
CA GLY A 302 -34.00 -27.99 -13.99
C GLY A 302 -32.50 -28.20 -13.76
N PRO A 303 -31.69 -28.53 -14.79
CA PRO A 303 -30.37 -29.13 -14.58
C PRO A 303 -29.21 -28.13 -14.39
N LEU A 304 -28.37 -28.44 -13.39
CA LEU A 304 -26.95 -28.06 -13.24
C LEU A 304 -26.59 -26.55 -13.16
N SER A 305 -26.43 -26.04 -11.94
CA SER A 305 -25.24 -25.27 -11.54
C SER A 305 -25.12 -25.23 -10.00
N VAL A 306 -23.90 -25.05 -9.48
CA VAL A 306 -23.57 -25.23 -8.05
C VAL A 306 -23.41 -23.87 -7.35
N ALA A 307 -23.99 -23.74 -6.15
CA ALA A 307 -23.74 -22.59 -5.27
C ALA A 307 -23.52 -23.04 -3.81
N SER A 308 -22.24 -23.27 -3.47
CA SER A 308 -21.46 -22.43 -2.53
C SER A 308 -21.92 -22.41 -1.06
N ALA A 309 -21.04 -22.55 -0.04
CA ALA A 309 -21.27 -23.20 1.29
C ALA A 309 -21.85 -22.50 2.57
N ASN A 310 -22.08 -21.17 2.67
CA ASN A 310 -22.34 -20.48 3.97
C ASN A 310 -23.49 -19.45 4.03
N CYS A 311 -24.05 -19.24 5.22
CA CYS A 311 -25.06 -18.23 5.58
C CYS A 311 -24.82 -17.85 7.06
N PRO A 312 -24.57 -16.57 7.43
CA PRO A 312 -24.42 -16.19 8.83
C PRO A 312 -25.79 -15.94 9.47
N THR A 313 -26.12 -16.66 10.54
CA THR A 313 -27.37 -16.46 11.27
C THR A 313 -27.33 -15.16 12.07
N LEU A 314 -28.05 -14.13 11.63
CA LEU A 314 -28.34 -12.93 12.41
C LEU A 314 -29.55 -13.18 13.33
N THR A 315 -29.53 -12.58 14.53
CA THR A 315 -30.56 -12.76 15.55
C THR A 315 -31.71 -11.76 15.42
N GLY A 316 -32.88 -12.24 15.01
CA GLY A 316 -34.15 -11.50 15.00
C GLY A 316 -34.32 -10.59 13.77
N ASP A 317 -35.37 -10.70 12.96
CA ASP A 317 -36.63 -11.43 13.15
C ASP A 317 -36.73 -12.78 12.42
N ALA A 318 -37.82 -13.52 12.68
CA ALA A 318 -38.02 -14.92 12.29
C ALA A 318 -38.34 -15.15 10.78
N GLY A 319 -37.52 -14.59 9.91
CA GLY A 319 -37.58 -14.78 8.46
C GLY A 319 -36.21 -14.51 7.83
N GLY A 320 -35.30 -15.50 7.90
CA GLY A 320 -33.91 -15.37 7.47
C GLY A 320 -33.72 -15.27 5.96
N VAL A 321 -34.14 -14.14 5.39
CA VAL A 321 -34.01 -13.77 3.98
C VAL A 321 -33.37 -12.39 3.94
N VAL A 322 -32.08 -12.34 3.62
CA VAL A 322 -31.41 -11.09 3.21
C VAL A 322 -31.91 -10.77 1.80
N ASP A 323 -32.51 -9.61 1.61
CA ASP A 323 -33.05 -9.23 0.30
C ASP A 323 -31.96 -8.70 -0.65
N PHE A 324 -32.29 -8.57 -1.93
CA PHE A 324 -31.31 -8.16 -2.95
C PHE A 324 -30.82 -6.70 -2.76
N PRO A 325 -31.66 -5.71 -2.43
CA PRO A 325 -31.23 -4.40 -1.93
C PRO A 325 -30.27 -4.42 -0.72
N GLU A 326 -30.52 -5.27 0.28
CA GLU A 326 -29.69 -5.40 1.48
C GLU A 326 -28.32 -6.05 1.15
N PHE A 327 -28.33 -7.05 0.26
CA PHE A 327 -27.12 -7.63 -0.34
C PHE A 327 -26.31 -6.60 -1.17
N LEU A 328 -26.97 -5.78 -1.98
CA LEU A 328 -26.33 -4.70 -2.73
C LEU A 328 -25.72 -3.65 -1.81
N SER A 329 -26.37 -3.34 -0.69
CA SER A 329 -25.85 -2.41 0.33
C SER A 329 -24.58 -2.95 1.00
N LEU A 330 -24.55 -4.25 1.33
CA LEU A 330 -23.34 -4.93 1.85
C LEU A 330 -22.19 -4.97 0.83
N MET A 331 -22.48 -5.09 -0.47
CA MET A 331 -21.47 -5.09 -1.53
C MET A 331 -20.99 -3.67 -1.88
N ALA A 332 -21.87 -2.67 -1.91
CA ALA A 332 -21.53 -1.27 -2.18
C ALA A 332 -20.63 -0.69 -1.08
N ARG A 333 -20.94 -0.99 0.20
CA ARG A 333 -20.09 -0.67 1.35
C ARG A 333 -18.69 -1.28 1.21
N LYS A 334 -18.59 -2.48 0.64
CA LYS A 334 -17.35 -3.22 0.44
C LYS A 334 -16.52 -2.81 -0.79
N MET A 335 -17.09 -2.04 -1.72
CA MET A 335 -16.32 -1.40 -2.79
C MET A 335 -15.76 -0.02 -2.36
N LYS A 336 -16.32 0.59 -1.31
CA LYS A 336 -15.70 1.72 -0.59
C LYS A 336 -14.57 1.28 0.36
N ASP A 337 -14.64 0.07 0.92
CA ASP A 337 -13.57 -0.52 1.76
C ASP A 337 -12.22 -0.77 1.04
N THR A 338 -12.08 -0.37 -0.24
CA THR A 338 -10.82 -0.49 -1.00
C THR A 338 -9.83 0.63 -0.70
N ASP A 339 -10.31 1.78 -0.20
CA ASP A 339 -9.44 2.79 0.39
C ASP A 339 -8.88 2.22 1.70
N THR A 340 -7.59 1.90 1.72
CA THR A 340 -6.97 1.32 2.90
C THR A 340 -7.04 2.30 4.07
N GLU A 341 -7.05 1.79 5.32
CA GLU A 341 -6.92 2.63 6.52
C GLU A 341 -5.66 3.54 6.43
N GLU A 342 -4.62 3.07 5.74
CA GLU A 342 -3.39 3.84 5.45
C GLU A 342 -3.61 4.99 4.45
N GLU A 343 -4.53 4.86 3.49
CA GLU A 343 -4.93 5.91 2.55
C GLU A 343 -5.91 6.90 3.17
N LEU A 344 -6.83 6.44 4.02
CA LEU A 344 -7.73 7.33 4.80
C LEU A 344 -6.96 8.17 5.82
N ILE A 345 -5.96 7.59 6.49
CA ILE A 345 -5.03 8.34 7.36
C ILE A 345 -4.18 9.32 6.54
N GLN A 346 -3.68 8.93 5.36
CA GLN A 346 -2.93 9.84 4.49
C GLN A 346 -3.79 10.97 3.93
N ALA A 347 -5.07 10.72 3.65
CA ALA A 347 -6.03 11.75 3.29
C ALA A 347 -6.24 12.70 4.47
N PHE A 348 -6.57 12.18 5.66
CA PHE A 348 -6.78 13.00 6.86
C PHE A 348 -5.57 13.90 7.18
N VAL A 349 -4.35 13.37 7.14
CA VAL A 349 -3.10 14.12 7.33
C VAL A 349 -2.79 15.11 6.19
N ALA A 350 -3.43 14.98 5.04
CA ALA A 350 -3.37 15.98 3.97
C ALA A 350 -4.41 17.11 4.11
N PHE A 351 -5.44 16.91 4.95
CA PHE A 351 -6.43 17.94 5.31
C PHE A 351 -6.04 18.67 6.61
N ASP A 352 -5.70 17.95 7.68
CA ASP A 352 -5.17 18.48 8.94
C ASP A 352 -3.73 19.00 8.71
N ARG A 353 -3.58 20.32 8.54
CA ARG A 353 -2.33 20.95 8.14
C ARG A 353 -1.54 21.45 9.34
N ASP A 354 -2.19 21.77 10.44
CA ASP A 354 -1.53 22.18 11.68
C ASP A 354 -1.16 20.99 12.59
N GLY A 355 -1.70 19.80 12.31
CA GLY A 355 -1.42 18.57 13.04
C GLY A 355 -2.19 18.48 14.36
N SER A 356 -3.33 19.17 14.47
CA SER A 356 -4.16 19.22 15.67
C SER A 356 -4.93 17.93 15.94
N GLY A 357 -5.13 17.08 14.93
CA GLY A 357 -5.90 15.84 15.01
C GLY A 357 -7.39 15.97 14.66
N SER A 358 -7.83 17.15 14.27
CA SER A 358 -9.19 17.45 13.76
C SER A 358 -9.08 18.42 12.58
N ILE A 359 -9.95 18.28 11.57
CA ILE A 359 -9.95 19.16 10.39
C ILE A 359 -10.86 20.35 10.64
N SER A 360 -10.31 21.57 10.62
CA SER A 360 -11.13 22.78 10.70
C SER A 360 -11.80 23.12 9.37
N ALA A 361 -12.95 23.82 9.43
CA ALA A 361 -13.63 24.33 8.23
C ALA A 361 -12.72 25.19 7.32
N ALA A 362 -11.74 25.89 7.91
CA ALA A 362 -10.77 26.70 7.16
C ALA A 362 -9.75 25.85 6.38
N GLU A 363 -9.37 24.69 6.90
CA GLU A 363 -8.46 23.74 6.22
C GLU A 363 -9.17 22.98 5.11
N LEU A 364 -10.40 22.50 5.37
CA LEU A 364 -11.24 21.88 4.35
C LEU A 364 -11.44 22.82 3.15
N ARG A 365 -11.72 24.11 3.41
CA ARG A 365 -11.79 25.18 2.40
C ARG A 365 -10.51 25.30 1.57
N HIS A 366 -9.34 25.25 2.23
CA HIS A 366 -8.05 25.39 1.57
C HIS A 366 -7.75 24.22 0.62
N VAL A 367 -8.05 22.99 1.03
CA VAL A 367 -7.81 21.81 0.20
C VAL A 367 -8.78 21.73 -0.99
N MET A 368 -10.07 22.01 -0.80
CA MET A 368 -11.04 22.02 -1.90
C MET A 368 -10.70 23.08 -2.97
N THR A 369 -10.28 24.27 -2.53
CA THR A 369 -9.80 25.34 -3.45
C THR A 369 -8.57 24.89 -4.26
N ASN A 370 -7.65 24.12 -3.65
CA ASN A 370 -6.47 23.58 -4.32
C ASN A 370 -6.77 22.40 -5.27
N LEU A 371 -7.88 21.67 -5.04
CA LEU A 371 -8.37 20.62 -5.95
C LEU A 371 -9.03 21.17 -7.23
N GLY A 372 -9.32 22.48 -7.26
CA GLY A 372 -9.84 23.17 -8.45
C GLY A 372 -11.36 23.26 -8.55
N GLU A 373 -12.10 22.71 -7.58
CA GLU A 373 -13.54 22.89 -7.47
C GLU A 373 -13.88 24.17 -6.68
N LYS A 374 -14.88 24.91 -7.14
CA LYS A 374 -15.34 26.15 -6.50
C LYS A 374 -16.61 25.89 -5.71
N ILE A 375 -16.43 25.48 -4.47
CA ILE A 375 -17.50 25.34 -3.47
C ILE A 375 -17.74 26.72 -2.85
N THR A 376 -19.01 27.11 -2.66
CA THR A 376 -19.38 28.38 -2.01
C THR A 376 -19.24 28.31 -0.48
N ASP A 377 -19.22 29.46 0.19
CA ASP A 377 -19.08 29.50 1.65
C ASP A 377 -20.26 28.80 2.34
N GLU A 378 -21.47 28.99 1.81
CA GLU A 378 -22.70 28.37 2.28
C GLU A 378 -22.75 26.85 2.06
N GLU A 379 -22.24 26.35 0.94
CA GLU A 379 -22.13 24.90 0.67
C GLU A 379 -21.09 24.23 1.59
N LEU A 380 -19.97 24.90 1.88
CA LEU A 380 -18.96 24.35 2.79
C LEU A 380 -19.46 24.30 4.23
N ASP A 381 -20.13 25.36 4.69
CA ASP A 381 -20.73 25.42 6.03
C ASP A 381 -21.92 24.44 6.18
N GLU A 382 -22.48 23.94 5.07
CA GLU A 382 -23.40 22.81 5.05
C GLU A 382 -22.69 21.46 5.13
N MET A 383 -21.61 21.26 4.37
CA MET A 383 -20.80 20.04 4.44
C MET A 383 -20.18 19.81 5.82
N VAL A 384 -19.66 20.85 6.48
CA VAL A 384 -19.09 20.75 7.82
C VAL A 384 -20.18 20.35 8.83
N ARG A 385 -21.33 21.03 8.81
CA ARG A 385 -22.49 20.76 9.68
C ARG A 385 -23.16 19.39 9.45
N GLU A 386 -22.95 18.75 8.30
CA GLU A 386 -23.44 17.38 8.04
C GLU A 386 -22.43 16.30 8.46
N ALA A 387 -21.13 16.65 8.55
CA ALA A 387 -20.05 15.77 8.94
C ALA A 387 -19.74 15.80 10.46
N ASP A 388 -19.84 16.98 11.07
CA ASP A 388 -19.76 17.25 12.51
C ASP A 388 -20.99 16.68 13.22
N VAL A 389 -20.79 15.64 14.04
CA VAL A 389 -21.84 14.86 14.71
C VAL A 389 -21.99 15.24 16.18
N ASP A 390 -20.95 15.81 16.80
CA ASP A 390 -20.98 16.26 18.19
C ASP A 390 -21.13 17.80 18.38
N GLU A 391 -21.23 18.53 17.27
CA GLU A 391 -21.42 19.99 17.16
C GLU A 391 -20.24 20.80 17.74
N ASP A 392 -19.00 20.30 17.65
CA ASP A 392 -17.79 20.99 18.14
C ASP A 392 -17.21 22.03 17.16
N GLY A 393 -17.63 22.01 15.89
CA GLY A 393 -17.22 22.94 14.83
C GLY A 393 -15.95 22.53 14.06
N ALA A 394 -15.41 21.34 14.32
CA ALA A 394 -14.37 20.68 13.55
C ALA A 394 -14.87 19.32 13.02
N ILE A 395 -14.00 18.57 12.35
CA ILE A 395 -14.29 17.20 11.91
C ILE A 395 -13.17 16.30 12.44
N ASP A 396 -13.48 15.41 13.39
CA ASP A 396 -12.52 14.48 13.95
C ASP A 396 -12.19 13.31 12.97
N TYR A 397 -11.21 12.48 13.31
CA TYR A 397 -10.82 11.35 12.45
C TYR A 397 -11.95 10.32 12.24
N GLN A 398 -12.80 10.07 13.24
CA GLN A 398 -13.92 9.13 13.14
C GLN A 398 -15.05 9.71 12.27
N GLU A 399 -15.32 11.00 12.39
CA GLU A 399 -16.29 11.74 11.59
C GLU A 399 -15.86 11.86 10.13
N PHE A 400 -14.59 12.19 9.88
CA PHE A 400 -14.02 12.21 8.54
C PHE A 400 -14.10 10.84 7.85
N VAL A 401 -13.79 9.76 8.58
CA VAL A 401 -13.94 8.38 8.10
C VAL A 401 -15.42 8.06 7.81
N LYS A 402 -16.34 8.49 8.68
CA LYS A 402 -17.79 8.29 8.50
C LYS A 402 -18.34 9.05 7.29
N MET A 403 -17.86 10.28 7.05
CA MET A 403 -18.18 11.11 5.88
C MET A 403 -17.70 10.43 4.58
N MET A 404 -16.44 9.99 4.52
CA MET A 404 -15.88 9.27 3.36
C MET A 404 -16.62 7.94 3.10
N MET A 405 -16.89 7.16 4.15
CA MET A 405 -17.60 5.88 4.04
C MET A 405 -19.08 6.06 3.69
N GLY A 406 -19.69 7.20 4.01
CA GLY A 406 -21.00 7.62 3.53
C GLY A 406 -22.21 7.11 4.33
N ASP A 407 -22.03 6.90 5.64
CA ASP A 407 -23.14 6.68 6.59
C ASP A 407 -23.64 8.03 7.16
N GLY A 408 -24.07 8.93 6.26
CA GLY A 408 -24.77 10.17 6.62
C GLY A 408 -26.22 9.89 7.09
N PRO A 409 -26.84 10.76 7.90
CA PRO A 409 -28.22 10.59 8.32
C PRO A 409 -29.18 10.56 7.11
N PRO A 410 -30.34 9.87 7.21
CA PRO A 410 -31.22 9.67 6.06
C PRO A 410 -31.74 11.01 5.52
N ARG A 411 -31.39 11.28 4.27
CA ARG A 411 -31.79 12.43 3.45
C ARG A 411 -33.26 12.81 3.72
N ALA A 412 -33.46 13.93 4.40
CA ALA A 412 -34.79 14.41 4.73
C ALA A 412 -35.62 14.58 3.44
N ALA A 413 -36.85 14.05 3.44
CA ALA A 413 -37.71 14.14 2.27
C ALA A 413 -37.98 15.61 1.92
N PRO A 414 -37.98 16.00 0.63
CA PRO A 414 -38.36 17.36 0.25
C PRO A 414 -39.78 17.65 0.76
N PRO A 415 -40.06 18.87 1.23
CA PRO A 415 -41.38 19.20 1.76
C PRO A 415 -42.46 18.94 0.70
N PRO A 416 -43.64 18.44 1.10
CA PRO A 416 -44.68 18.06 0.15
C PRO A 416 -45.06 19.28 -0.70
N GLN A 417 -44.96 19.15 -2.02
CA GLN A 417 -45.43 20.17 -2.95
C GLN A 417 -46.92 20.41 -2.69
N GLY A 418 -47.23 21.60 -2.19
CA GLY A 418 -48.59 21.96 -1.79
C GLY A 418 -49.56 21.75 -2.95
N ALA A 419 -50.62 20.98 -2.68
CA ALA A 419 -51.66 20.70 -3.65
C ALA A 419 -52.25 22.01 -4.20
N ALA A 420 -52.60 21.99 -5.49
CA ALA A 420 -53.15 23.14 -6.19
C ALA A 420 -54.34 23.75 -5.45
N SER A 421 -54.19 25.00 -5.02
CA SER A 421 -55.30 25.81 -4.53
C SER A 421 -56.23 26.16 -5.70
N GLN A 422 -57.32 25.41 -5.86
CA GLN A 422 -58.46 25.91 -6.62
C GLN A 422 -59.05 27.09 -5.84
N GLY A 423 -58.83 28.30 -6.35
CA GLY A 423 -59.29 29.56 -5.76
C GLY A 423 -59.81 30.48 -6.85
N ALA A 424 -61.14 30.56 -6.95
CA ALA A 424 -61.90 31.19 -8.03
C ALA A 424 -61.41 32.56 -8.50
N ALA A 425 -61.40 32.76 -9.83
CA ALA A 425 -61.42 34.08 -10.42
C ALA A 425 -62.85 34.68 -10.35
N SER A 426 -63.02 35.81 -9.66
CA SER A 426 -64.16 36.71 -9.92
C SER A 426 -63.90 38.15 -9.47
N GLN A 427 -63.70 39.03 -10.46
CA GLN A 427 -64.12 40.44 -10.53
C GLN A 427 -63.57 41.45 -9.50
N GLY A 428 -63.09 42.62 -9.98
CA GLY A 428 -62.73 43.72 -9.07
C GLY A 428 -62.05 44.95 -9.69
N ALA A 429 -62.71 45.62 -10.63
CA ALA A 429 -62.53 47.04 -11.01
C ALA A 429 -61.10 47.64 -11.13
N ALA A 430 -60.72 47.96 -12.37
CA ALA A 430 -59.97 49.20 -12.63
C ALA A 430 -60.98 50.32 -12.95
N SER A 431 -60.96 51.43 -12.20
CA SER A 431 -61.65 52.66 -12.56
C SER A 431 -60.92 53.89 -12.01
N GLN A 432 -60.27 54.61 -12.93
CA GLN A 432 -60.07 56.07 -13.02
C GLN A 432 -60.03 56.91 -11.73
N GLY A 433 -58.95 57.68 -11.60
CA GLY A 433 -58.74 58.75 -10.63
C GLY A 433 -57.41 59.43 -10.89
#